data_AF-A0A179B4U6-F1
#
_entry.id   AF-A0A179B4U6-F1
#
_cell.length_a   1.000
_cell.length_b   1.000
_cell.length_c   1.000
_cell.angle_alpha   90.00
_cell.angle_beta   90.00
_cell.angle_gamma   90.00
#
_symmetry.space_group_name_H-M   'P 1'
#
loop_
_entity.id
_entity.type
_entity.pdbx_description
1 polymer ?
#
loop_
_entity_poly.entity_id
_entity_poly.type
_entity_poly.pdbx_seq_one_letter_code
_entity_poly.pdbx_strand_id
1 'polypeptide(L)'
;MPPTYIPELSSYLMVNQRFSGALANIHQFFFLTQNDACNGLMMQQFTESCVSFALNNYKGVPRGLQKGIGIYPVMCQTTPNPEVISYTKRKPDSHFSAFALPCSVNLSTGWLEYLDKTPLWGMAMWRGIKNAAKEALQY
;
A
#
# COMPACT_ATOMS: atom_id res chain seq x y z
N MET A 1 3.41 14.44 8.75
CA MET A 1 2.06 14.89 9.17
C MET A 1 1.52 13.88 10.15
N PRO A 2 0.72 14.28 11.15
CA PRO A 2 0.06 13.31 12.02
C PRO A 2 -0.87 12.39 11.18
N PRO A 3 -1.10 11.13 11.60
CA PRO A 3 -2.06 10.25 10.95
C PRO A 3 -3.47 10.86 10.98
N THR A 4 -4.20 10.77 9.88
CA THR A 4 -5.59 11.24 9.76
C THR A 4 -6.52 10.04 9.63
N TYR A 5 -7.56 9.96 10.46
CA TYR A 5 -8.57 8.92 10.30
C TYR A 5 -9.48 9.21 9.11
N ILE A 6 -9.70 8.22 8.25
CA ILE A 6 -10.57 8.27 7.07
C ILE A 6 -11.78 7.36 7.34
N PRO A 7 -12.94 7.92 7.74
CA PRO A 7 -14.11 7.14 8.15
C PRO A 7 -14.61 6.18 7.07
N GLU A 8 -14.61 6.60 5.80
CA GLU A 8 -15.14 5.83 4.67
C GLU A 8 -14.33 4.56 4.40
N LEU A 9 -13.06 4.56 4.83
CA LEU A 9 -12.15 3.42 4.69
C LEU A 9 -11.94 2.68 6.01
N SER A 10 -12.50 3.17 7.12
CA SER A 10 -12.21 2.70 8.49
C SER A 10 -10.71 2.50 8.72
N SER A 11 -9.90 3.48 8.29
CA SER A 11 -8.43 3.38 8.31
C SER A 11 -7.77 4.69 8.70
N TYR A 12 -6.57 4.59 9.25
CA TYR A 12 -5.68 5.74 9.44
C TYR A 12 -4.83 5.93 8.20
N LEU A 13 -4.91 7.13 7.63
CA LEU A 13 -4.06 7.56 6.54
C LEU A 13 -2.80 8.23 7.09
N MET A 14 -1.65 7.65 6.77
CA MET A 14 -0.34 8.28 6.89
C MET A 14 0.16 8.67 5.51
N VAL A 15 0.24 9.98 5.27
CA VAL A 15 0.86 10.51 4.06
C VAL A 15 2.31 10.86 4.39
N ASN A 16 3.24 10.18 3.71
CA ASN A 16 4.66 10.52 3.80
C ASN A 16 5.19 10.97 2.43
N GLN A 17 5.95 12.07 2.43
CA GLN A 17 6.57 12.59 1.22
C GLN A 17 7.96 11.98 0.96
N ARG A 18 8.58 11.30 1.93
CA ARG A 18 9.94 10.77 1.77
C ARG A 18 10.19 9.47 2.54
N PHE A 19 10.61 8.45 1.79
CA PHE A 19 11.27 7.25 2.33
C PHE A 19 12.63 6.99 1.63
N SER A 20 12.79 7.29 0.33
CA SER A 20 14.10 7.22 -0.34
C SER A 20 14.23 8.16 -1.55
N GLY A 21 15.46 8.40 -2.01
CA GLY A 21 15.75 9.22 -3.21
C GLY A 21 15.13 8.68 -4.51
N ALA A 22 14.92 7.37 -4.61
CA ALA A 22 14.24 6.74 -5.75
C ALA A 22 12.73 7.04 -5.81
N LEU A 23 12.15 7.47 -4.68
CA LEU A 23 10.74 7.84 -4.55
C LEU A 23 10.54 9.35 -4.37
N ALA A 24 11.56 10.17 -4.63
CA ALA A 24 11.50 11.62 -4.41
C ALA A 24 10.31 12.32 -5.12
N ASN A 25 9.75 11.67 -6.14
CA ASN A 25 8.62 12.15 -6.93
C ASN A 25 7.35 11.27 -6.78
N ILE A 26 7.29 10.38 -5.79
CA ILE A 26 6.14 9.51 -5.54
C ILE A 26 5.43 9.95 -4.25
N HIS A 27 4.15 10.31 -4.37
CA HIS A 27 3.31 10.62 -3.21
C HIS A 27 2.81 9.32 -2.59
N GLN A 28 3.08 9.11 -1.31
CA GLN A 28 2.82 7.83 -0.65
C GLN A 28 1.64 7.94 0.31
N PHE A 29 0.65 7.08 0.09
CA PHE A 29 -0.53 6.94 0.92
C PHE A 29 -0.49 5.58 1.62
N PHE A 30 -0.27 5.58 2.93
CA PHE A 30 -0.39 4.37 3.74
C PHE A 30 -1.74 4.38 4.46
N PHE A 31 -2.59 3.41 4.16
CA PHE A 31 -3.88 3.22 4.81
C PHE A 31 -3.77 2.04 5.75
N LEU A 32 -3.76 2.30 7.05
CA LEU A 32 -3.63 1.27 8.07
C LEU A 32 -5.01 0.98 8.66
N THR A 33 -5.43 -0.26 8.59
CA THR A 33 -6.62 -0.75 9.29
C THR A 33 -6.31 -2.06 9.99
N GLN A 34 -6.91 -2.29 11.15
CA GLN A 34 -6.83 -3.55 11.87
C GLN A 34 -8.19 -4.25 11.78
N ASN A 35 -8.20 -5.47 11.24
CA ASN A 35 -9.42 -6.27 11.14
C ASN A 35 -9.08 -7.77 11.11
N ASP A 36 -9.17 -8.41 12.27
CA ASP A 36 -8.91 -9.85 12.41
C ASP A 36 -9.91 -10.73 11.64
N ALA A 37 -11.09 -10.21 11.31
CA ALA A 37 -12.09 -10.92 10.50
C ALA A 37 -11.87 -10.77 8.98
N CYS A 38 -10.87 -9.99 8.53
CA CYS A 38 -10.63 -9.77 7.11
C CYS A 38 -10.26 -11.09 6.38
N ASN A 39 -10.90 -11.31 5.23
CA ASN A 39 -10.62 -12.39 4.29
C ASN A 39 -10.12 -11.85 2.94
N GLY A 40 -9.93 -12.72 1.94
CA GLY A 40 -9.39 -12.31 0.64
C GLY A 40 -10.28 -11.32 -0.12
N LEU A 41 -11.61 -11.47 -0.03
CA LEU A 41 -12.56 -10.57 -0.69
C LEU A 41 -12.58 -9.18 -0.03
N MET A 42 -12.57 -9.14 1.31
CA MET A 42 -12.51 -7.88 2.05
C MET A 42 -11.19 -7.14 1.77
N MET A 43 -10.07 -7.86 1.69
CA MET A 43 -8.78 -7.26 1.34
C MET A 43 -8.79 -6.64 -0.07
N GLN A 44 -9.45 -7.31 -1.01
CA GLN A 44 -9.64 -6.78 -2.36
C GLN A 44 -10.44 -5.48 -2.35
N GLN A 45 -11.61 -5.49 -1.71
CA GLN A 45 -12.48 -4.31 -1.63
C GLN A 45 -11.80 -3.13 -0.92
N PHE A 46 -11.05 -3.42 0.15
CA PHE A 46 -10.25 -2.42 0.85
C PHE A 46 -9.18 -1.82 -0.06
N THR A 47 -8.46 -2.67 -0.80
CA THR A 47 -7.44 -2.24 -1.77
C THR A 47 -8.03 -1.32 -2.84
N GLU A 48 -9.14 -1.73 -3.46
CA GLU A 48 -9.83 -0.94 -4.49
C GLU A 48 -10.32 0.41 -3.95
N SER A 49 -10.83 0.43 -2.72
CA SER A 49 -11.29 1.65 -2.04
C SER A 49 -10.13 2.61 -1.72
N CYS A 50 -8.99 2.09 -1.25
CA CYS A 50 -7.77 2.88 -1.05
C CYS A 50 -7.25 3.47 -2.36
N VAL A 51 -7.28 2.69 -3.45
CA VAL A 51 -6.87 3.15 -4.78
C VAL A 51 -7.78 4.29 -5.26
N SER A 52 -9.09 4.10 -5.19
CA SER A 52 -10.07 5.13 -5.55
C SER A 52 -9.88 6.41 -4.73
N PHE A 53 -9.73 6.27 -3.41
CA PHE A 53 -9.49 7.41 -2.53
C PHE A 53 -8.21 8.16 -2.89
N ALA A 54 -7.08 7.48 -3.04
CA ALA A 54 -5.80 8.11 -3.34
C ALA A 54 -5.83 8.82 -4.71
N LEU A 55 -6.49 8.24 -5.70
CA LEU A 55 -6.65 8.84 -7.02
C LEU A 55 -7.49 10.12 -6.99
N ASN A 56 -8.58 10.12 -6.22
CA ASN A 56 -9.48 11.28 -6.10
C ASN A 56 -8.90 12.40 -5.21
N ASN A 57 -8.03 12.06 -4.26
CA ASN A 57 -7.47 13.01 -3.29
C ASN A 57 -6.03 13.45 -3.60
N TYR A 58 -5.40 12.88 -4.63
CA TYR A 58 -4.11 13.36 -5.10
C TYR A 58 -4.23 14.73 -5.75
N LYS A 59 -3.75 15.77 -5.06
CA LYS A 59 -3.72 17.18 -5.53
C LYS A 59 -2.36 17.59 -6.12
N GLY A 60 -1.48 16.64 -6.42
CA GLY A 60 -0.18 16.94 -7.02
C GLY A 60 -0.27 17.23 -8.51
N VAL A 61 0.87 17.61 -9.12
CA VAL A 61 0.95 17.82 -10.57
C VAL A 61 0.58 16.53 -11.35
N PRO A 62 0.19 16.62 -12.64
CA PRO A 62 -0.25 15.46 -13.42
C PRO A 62 0.68 14.26 -13.27
N ARG A 63 0.07 13.09 -13.01
CA ARG A 63 0.79 11.81 -12.90
C ARG A 63 1.36 11.43 -14.27
N GLY A 64 2.58 10.91 -14.33
CA GLY A 64 3.28 10.63 -15.59
C GLY A 64 4.68 10.07 -15.37
N LEU A 65 5.52 10.10 -16.43
CA LEU A 65 6.81 9.40 -16.53
C LEU A 65 7.79 9.61 -15.36
N GLN A 66 7.63 10.71 -14.60
CA GLN A 66 8.49 11.06 -13.47
C GLN A 66 7.76 11.19 -12.13
N LYS A 67 6.42 11.15 -12.09
CA LYS A 67 5.61 11.42 -10.88
C LYS A 67 4.44 10.44 -10.77
N GLY A 68 4.37 9.75 -9.64
CA GLY A 68 3.36 8.71 -9.40
C GLY A 68 2.84 8.74 -7.97
N ILE A 69 1.93 7.82 -7.69
CA ILE A 69 1.43 7.59 -6.33
C ILE A 69 1.72 6.16 -5.90
N GLY A 70 2.26 6.00 -4.70
CA GLY A 70 2.39 4.73 -4.00
C GLY A 70 1.22 4.59 -3.04
N ILE A 71 0.49 3.49 -3.14
CA ILE A 71 -0.74 3.26 -2.39
C ILE A 71 -0.52 1.97 -1.63
N TYR A 72 -0.56 2.03 -0.30
CA TYR A 72 -0.29 0.90 0.57
C TYR A 72 -1.54 0.64 1.41
N PRO A 73 -2.48 -0.19 0.94
CA PRO A 73 -3.52 -0.77 1.78
C PRO A 73 -2.85 -1.76 2.74
N VAL A 74 -2.78 -1.40 4.02
CA VAL A 74 -2.14 -2.21 5.07
C VAL A 74 -3.22 -2.80 5.95
N MET A 75 -3.35 -4.13 5.90
CA MET A 75 -4.23 -4.89 6.76
C MET A 75 -3.42 -5.47 7.92
N CYS A 76 -3.72 -5.01 9.13
CA CYS A 76 -3.12 -5.52 10.35
C CYS A 76 -4.02 -6.61 10.95
N GLN A 77 -3.45 -7.77 11.24
CA GLN A 77 -4.14 -8.88 11.90
C GLN A 77 -3.25 -9.47 12.98
N THR A 78 -3.85 -9.89 14.11
CA THR A 78 -3.18 -10.63 15.18
C THR A 78 -2.55 -11.91 14.62
N THR A 79 -3.31 -12.64 13.81
CA THR A 79 -2.84 -13.77 13.00
C THR A 79 -3.39 -13.59 11.59
N PRO A 80 -2.55 -13.33 10.57
CA PRO A 80 -3.03 -13.06 9.23
C PRO A 80 -3.81 -14.22 8.61
N ASN A 81 -4.94 -13.89 7.98
CA ASN A 81 -5.73 -14.85 7.22
C ASN A 81 -4.93 -15.29 5.96
N PRO A 82 -4.81 -16.60 5.68
CA PRO A 82 -4.10 -17.10 4.50
C PRO A 82 -4.59 -16.51 3.16
N GLU A 83 -5.88 -16.20 3.05
CA GLU A 83 -6.45 -15.56 1.86
C GLU A 83 -5.98 -14.11 1.69
N VAL A 84 -5.80 -13.39 2.81
CA VAL A 84 -5.25 -12.03 2.83
C VAL A 84 -3.79 -12.08 2.40
N ILE A 85 -2.99 -13.00 2.95
CA ILE A 85 -1.60 -13.21 2.50
C ILE A 85 -1.59 -13.50 1.01
N SER A 86 -2.37 -14.48 0.55
CA SER A 86 -2.47 -14.87 -0.87
C SER A 86 -2.84 -13.69 -1.76
N TYR A 87 -3.73 -12.79 -1.31
CA TYR A 87 -4.06 -11.55 -2.02
C TYR A 87 -2.84 -10.65 -2.18
N THR A 88 -2.10 -10.38 -1.10
CA THR A 88 -0.91 -9.50 -1.12
C THR A 88 0.22 -10.00 -2.02
N LYS A 89 0.27 -11.31 -2.30
CA LYS A 89 1.27 -11.92 -3.18
C LYS A 89 0.96 -11.79 -4.67
N ARG A 90 -0.28 -11.46 -5.03
CA ARG A 90 -0.69 -11.34 -6.43
C ARG A 90 0.08 -10.24 -7.12
N LYS A 91 0.32 -10.42 -8.42
CA LYS A 91 0.83 -9.35 -9.27
C LYS A 91 -0.18 -8.18 -9.23
N PRO A 92 0.28 -6.96 -8.96
CA PRO A 92 -0.59 -5.79 -8.89
C PRO A 92 -1.19 -5.48 -10.26
N ASP A 93 -2.42 -4.98 -10.24
CA ASP A 93 -3.07 -4.45 -11.43
C ASP A 93 -2.33 -3.23 -11.95
N SER A 94 -2.28 -3.10 -13.28
CA SER A 94 -1.58 -2.00 -13.93
C SER A 94 -2.47 -0.76 -13.92
N HIS A 95 -2.13 0.22 -13.07
CA HIS A 95 -2.71 1.56 -13.14
C HIS A 95 -1.66 2.55 -13.63
N PHE A 96 -2.05 3.45 -14.54
CA PHE A 96 -1.13 4.45 -15.08
C PHE A 96 -0.57 5.33 -13.95
N SER A 97 0.72 5.18 -13.67
CA SER A 97 1.45 5.95 -12.65
C SER A 97 0.84 5.87 -11.23
N ALA A 98 0.18 4.76 -10.90
CA ALA A 98 -0.32 4.46 -9.56
C ALA A 98 0.04 3.02 -9.19
N PHE A 99 0.69 2.85 -8.04
CA PHE A 99 1.29 1.58 -7.62
C PHE A 99 0.62 1.15 -6.32
N ALA A 100 -0.37 0.27 -6.43
CA ALA A 100 -0.99 -0.36 -5.27
C ALA A 100 -0.13 -1.53 -4.82
N LEU A 101 0.36 -1.47 -3.58
CA LEU A 101 1.06 -2.57 -2.91
C LEU A 101 0.25 -2.95 -1.66
N PRO A 102 -0.73 -3.86 -1.79
CA PRO A 102 -1.41 -4.44 -0.64
C PRO A 102 -0.40 -5.10 0.30
N CYS A 103 -0.52 -4.84 1.60
CA CYS A 103 0.34 -5.38 2.64
C CYS A 103 -0.49 -6.05 3.73
N SER A 104 0.04 -7.13 4.28
CA SER A 104 -0.49 -7.80 5.47
C SER A 104 0.56 -7.77 6.57
N VAL A 105 0.17 -7.28 7.75
CA VAL A 105 1.04 -7.20 8.93
C VAL A 105 0.52 -8.16 9.98
N ASN A 106 1.38 -9.08 10.41
CA ASN A 106 1.16 -9.93 11.57
C ASN A 106 1.53 -9.14 12.83
N LEU A 107 0.54 -8.73 13.61
CA LEU A 107 0.75 -7.96 14.84
C LEU A 107 1.43 -8.77 15.94
N SER A 108 1.30 -10.11 15.93
CA SER A 108 1.94 -10.97 16.93
C SER A 108 3.44 -11.14 16.69
N THR A 109 3.90 -11.07 15.44
CA THR A 109 5.29 -11.35 15.06
C THR A 109 6.02 -10.17 14.43
N GLY A 110 5.32 -9.08 14.09
CA GLY A 110 5.85 -7.98 13.28
C GLY A 110 6.11 -8.37 11.82
N TRP A 111 5.70 -9.58 11.40
CA TRP A 111 5.98 -10.07 10.06
C TRP A 111 5.14 -9.34 9.01
N LEU A 112 5.78 -8.96 7.91
CA LEU A 112 5.20 -8.18 6.83
C LEU A 112 5.18 -9.00 5.54
N GLU A 113 3.97 -9.18 5.00
CA GLU A 113 3.74 -9.84 3.72
C GLU A 113 3.32 -8.82 2.65
N TYR A 114 4.01 -8.86 1.53
CA TYR A 114 3.68 -8.15 0.30
C TYR A 114 4.21 -8.92 -0.91
N LEU A 115 3.89 -8.41 -2.10
CA LEU A 115 4.30 -8.90 -3.42
C LEU A 115 5.63 -9.68 -3.46
N ASP A 116 5.57 -10.96 -3.83
CA ASP A 116 6.75 -11.82 -3.93
C ASP A 116 7.64 -11.41 -5.11
N LYS A 117 7.06 -11.40 -6.32
CA LYS A 117 7.80 -11.16 -7.56
C LYS A 117 7.58 -9.73 -8.03
N THR A 118 8.67 -8.97 -8.07
CA THR A 118 8.70 -7.63 -8.65
C THR A 118 8.33 -7.71 -10.14
N PRO A 119 7.32 -6.95 -10.61
CA PRO A 119 6.98 -6.90 -12.02
C PRO A 119 8.18 -6.41 -12.85
N LEU A 120 8.37 -6.98 -14.04
CA LEU A 120 9.46 -6.60 -14.94
C LEU A 120 9.28 -5.17 -15.47
N TRP A 121 8.04 -4.76 -15.73
CA TRP A 121 7.70 -3.38 -16.07
C TRP A 121 7.88 -2.51 -14.83
N GLY A 122 8.54 -1.35 -14.98
CA GLY A 122 8.74 -0.44 -13.85
C GLY A 122 9.51 -1.05 -12.69
N MET A 123 10.39 -2.04 -12.93
CA MET A 123 11.10 -2.78 -11.87
C MET A 123 11.80 -1.89 -10.85
N ALA A 124 12.48 -0.83 -11.29
CA ALA A 124 13.15 0.13 -10.40
C ALA A 124 12.13 0.85 -9.48
N MET A 125 10.96 1.19 -10.02
CA MET A 125 9.89 1.83 -9.27
C MET A 125 9.28 0.86 -8.25
N TRP A 126 8.95 -0.37 -8.67
CA TRP A 126 8.45 -1.40 -7.77
C TRP A 126 9.43 -1.78 -6.66
N ARG A 127 10.75 -1.76 -6.93
CA ARG A 127 11.77 -1.90 -5.88
C ARG A 127 11.69 -0.76 -4.87
N GLY A 128 11.57 0.48 -5.32
CA GLY A 128 11.35 1.64 -4.45
C GLY A 128 10.10 1.49 -3.58
N ILE A 129 8.96 1.14 -4.20
CA ILE A 129 7.68 0.91 -3.52
C ILE A 129 7.80 -0.17 -2.43
N LYS A 130 8.43 -1.32 -2.75
CA LYS A 130 8.66 -2.39 -1.77
C LYS A 130 9.58 -1.95 -0.62
N ASN A 131 10.63 -1.19 -0.92
CA ASN A 131 11.55 -0.69 0.11
C ASN A 131 10.85 0.27 1.07
N ALA A 132 10.00 1.17 0.56
CA ALA A 132 9.24 2.08 1.42
C ALA A 132 8.24 1.35 2.31
N ALA A 133 7.56 0.31 1.80
CA ALA A 133 6.72 -0.54 2.66
C ALA A 133 7.53 -1.20 3.78
N LYS A 134 8.71 -1.74 3.45
CA LYS A 134 9.61 -2.35 4.42
C LYS A 134 10.06 -1.35 5.50
N GLU A 135 10.54 -0.19 5.10
CA GLU A 135 11.01 0.86 6.01
C GLU A 135 9.89 1.43 6.89
N ALA A 136 8.66 1.50 6.38
CA ALA A 136 7.53 2.07 7.10
C ALA A 136 6.83 1.09 8.04
N LEU A 137 6.82 -0.22 7.72
CA LEU A 137 5.94 -1.19 8.36
C LEU A 137 6.70 -2.31 9.09
N GLN A 138 7.98 -2.53 8.79
CA GLN A 138 8.78 -3.55 9.46
C GLN A 138 9.50 -2.95 10.68
N TYR A 139 9.19 -3.46 11.88
CA TYR A 139 9.81 -3.08 13.15
C TYR A 139 10.43 -4.28 13.85
#